data_AF-A0AA41H8K7-F1
#
_entry.id   AF-A0AA41H8K7-F1
#
_cell.length_a   1.000
_cell.length_b   1.000
_cell.length_c   1.000
_cell.angle_alpha   90.00
_cell.angle_beta   90.00
_cell.angle_gamma   90.00
#
_symmetry.space_group_name_H-M   'P 1'
#
loop_
_entity.id
_entity.type
_entity.pdbx_description
1 polymer ?
#
loop_
_entity_poly.entity_id
_entity_poly.type
_entity_poly.pdbx_seq_one_letter_code
_entity_poly.pdbx_strand_id
1 'polypeptide(L)'
;MDQDLELSGRQWARKFPGSADTKDLSGNFRLAVDAFIYAMEEAGIKVKINATFRPTKRSYLMHYSYRIAKKGYDPKKVPSMQGVNINWDHGTKEESVKAARDMTSALDIQTLQTKPALRSQHNAGLAIDMNISWGKTVEIKDASGAIVKINTLPRTGMNKQLIDVARTYGVKKYNGPGRDFPHWSNNGR
;
A
#
# COMPACT_ATOMS: atom_id res chain seq x y z
N MET A 1 -14.72 -31.54 10.36
CA MET A 1 -15.39 -30.39 11.00
C MET A 1 -15.53 -29.34 9.93
N ASP A 2 -16.75 -29.15 9.42
CA ASP A 2 -17.05 -27.99 8.59
C ASP A 2 -16.75 -26.75 9.43
N GLN A 3 -15.78 -25.96 8.99
CA GLN A 3 -15.60 -24.64 9.56
C GLN A 3 -16.81 -23.81 9.16
N ASP A 4 -17.55 -23.31 10.14
CA ASP A 4 -18.58 -22.31 9.89
C ASP A 4 -17.94 -21.11 9.18
N LEU A 5 -18.27 -20.96 7.89
CA LEU A 5 -17.80 -19.85 7.07
C LEU A 5 -18.68 -18.63 7.34
N GLU A 6 -18.07 -17.51 7.70
CA GLU A 6 -18.78 -16.26 7.85
C GLU A 6 -18.86 -15.51 6.51
N LEU A 7 -20.05 -15.02 6.17
CA LEU A 7 -20.26 -14.24 4.94
C LEU A 7 -19.32 -13.04 4.84
N SER A 8 -18.80 -12.82 3.63
CA SER A 8 -17.95 -11.68 3.31
C SER A 8 -18.69 -10.36 3.52
N GLY A 9 -17.95 -9.29 3.84
CA GLY A 9 -18.52 -7.98 4.07
C GLY A 9 -17.58 -7.05 4.82
N ARG A 10 -18.10 -5.86 5.20
CA ARG A 10 -17.31 -4.80 5.84
C ARG A 10 -16.63 -5.23 7.15
N GLN A 11 -17.21 -6.18 7.88
CA GLN A 11 -16.71 -6.63 9.18
C GLN A 11 -15.36 -7.36 9.04
N TRP A 12 -15.09 -8.00 7.90
CA TRP A 12 -13.81 -8.64 7.61
C TRP A 12 -12.65 -7.66 7.49
N ALA A 13 -12.90 -6.38 7.17
CA ALA A 13 -11.86 -5.38 6.97
C ALA A 13 -11.00 -5.12 8.23
N ARG A 14 -11.58 -5.39 9.42
CA ARG A 14 -10.93 -5.20 10.72
C ARG A 14 -10.22 -6.46 11.25
N LYS A 15 -10.46 -7.63 10.67
CA LYS A 15 -9.92 -8.91 11.19
C LYS A 15 -8.41 -9.08 10.98
N PHE A 16 -7.87 -8.45 9.94
CA PHE A 16 -6.44 -8.49 9.63
C PHE A 16 -5.95 -7.05 9.40
N PRO A 17 -5.67 -6.30 10.48
CA PRO A 17 -5.18 -4.93 10.36
C PRO A 17 -3.80 -4.91 9.69
N GLY A 18 -3.56 -3.89 8.87
CA GLY A 18 -2.21 -3.55 8.42
C GLY A 18 -1.53 -2.60 9.40
N SER A 19 -0.34 -2.13 9.06
CA SER A 19 0.38 -1.09 9.79
C SER A 19 0.63 0.14 8.92
N ALA A 20 0.86 1.28 9.59
CA ALA A 20 1.41 2.50 9.03
C ALA A 20 2.62 3.01 9.84
N ASP A 21 3.17 2.18 10.73
CA ASP A 21 4.37 2.50 11.53
C ASP A 21 5.63 1.97 10.79
N THR A 22 6.69 2.79 10.72
CA THR A 22 7.96 2.38 10.11
C THR A 22 8.64 1.28 10.91
N LYS A 23 8.30 1.09 12.19
CA LYS A 23 8.81 -0.01 13.02
C LYS A 23 8.47 -1.39 12.48
N ASP A 24 7.37 -1.50 11.71
CA ASP A 24 6.95 -2.74 11.07
C ASP A 24 7.58 -2.96 9.69
N LEU A 25 8.52 -2.09 9.28
CA LEU A 25 9.41 -2.34 8.16
C LEU A 25 10.58 -3.24 8.57
N SER A 26 11.08 -4.00 7.60
CA SER A 26 12.04 -5.07 7.83
C SER A 26 13.48 -4.64 7.57
N GLY A 27 14.36 -4.96 8.52
CA GLY A 27 15.82 -4.89 8.36
C GLY A 27 16.34 -3.54 7.87
N ASN A 28 17.31 -3.58 6.95
CA ASN A 28 17.94 -2.37 6.42
C ASN A 28 16.97 -1.43 5.69
N PHE A 29 15.83 -1.95 5.19
CA PHE A 29 14.85 -1.09 4.54
C PHE A 29 14.18 -0.13 5.53
N ARG A 30 13.94 -0.56 6.77
CA ARG A 30 13.45 0.33 7.83
C ARG A 30 14.39 1.49 8.06
N LEU A 31 15.67 1.20 8.27
CA LEU A 31 16.70 2.22 8.53
C LEU A 31 16.81 3.23 7.38
N ALA A 32 16.77 2.73 6.14
CA ALA A 32 16.75 3.54 4.93
C ALA A 32 15.53 4.50 4.88
N VAL A 33 14.34 3.99 5.20
CA VAL A 33 13.10 4.78 5.20
C VAL A 33 13.12 5.82 6.31
N ASP A 34 13.51 5.44 7.54
CA ASP A 34 13.59 6.37 8.68
C ASP A 34 14.55 7.53 8.37
N ALA A 35 15.73 7.24 7.81
CA ALA A 35 16.71 8.27 7.42
C ALA A 35 16.19 9.18 6.29
N PHE A 36 15.50 8.61 5.29
CA PHE A 36 14.92 9.38 4.20
C PHE A 36 13.77 10.30 4.67
N ILE A 37 12.89 9.79 5.55
CA ILE A 37 11.81 10.58 6.15
C ILE A 37 12.40 11.72 6.96
N TYR A 38 13.40 11.45 7.80
CA TYR A 38 14.09 12.48 8.58
C TYR A 38 14.67 13.59 7.68
N ALA A 39 15.38 13.22 6.60
CA ALA A 39 15.92 14.20 5.66
C ALA A 39 14.83 15.04 4.97
N MET A 40 13.69 14.44 4.63
CA MET A 40 12.54 15.15 4.07
C MET A 40 11.96 16.16 5.08
N GLU A 41 11.74 15.74 6.32
CA GLU A 41 11.14 16.57 7.37
C GLU A 41 12.05 17.76 7.72
N GLU A 42 13.36 17.54 7.85
CA GLU A 42 14.36 18.61 8.04
C GLU A 42 14.35 19.64 6.90
N ALA A 43 14.08 19.19 5.67
CA ALA A 43 13.95 20.06 4.50
C ALA A 43 12.60 20.79 4.41
N GLY A 44 11.70 20.59 5.39
CA GLY A 44 10.34 21.14 5.39
C GLY A 44 9.38 20.46 4.41
N ILE A 45 9.69 19.23 3.98
CA ILE A 45 8.80 18.39 3.19
C ILE A 45 7.85 17.64 4.13
N LYS A 46 6.54 17.68 3.83
CA LYS A 46 5.53 16.97 4.61
C LYS A 46 5.41 15.53 4.12
N VAL A 47 5.44 14.59 5.06
CA VAL A 47 5.26 13.15 4.80
C VAL A 47 4.05 12.66 5.59
N LYS A 48 3.15 11.94 4.92
CA LYS A 48 2.07 11.18 5.57
C LYS A 48 2.18 9.72 5.15
N ILE A 49 2.45 8.85 6.13
CA ILE A 49 2.50 7.40 5.92
C ILE A 49 1.08 6.85 5.86
N ASN A 50 0.77 6.12 4.79
CA ASN A 50 -0.52 5.48 4.57
C ASN A 50 -0.50 3.99 4.90
N ALA A 51 0.61 3.30 4.61
CA ALA A 51 0.78 1.87 4.89
C ALA A 51 2.26 1.45 4.90
N THR A 52 2.62 0.50 5.77
CA THR A 52 3.93 -0.16 5.84
C THR A 52 3.75 -1.67 5.69
N PHE A 53 3.39 -2.37 6.76
CA PHE A 53 3.15 -3.81 6.73
C PHE A 53 1.71 -4.15 6.36
N ARG A 54 1.53 -5.17 5.52
CA ARG A 54 0.23 -5.72 5.14
C ARG A 54 0.25 -7.23 5.35
N PRO A 55 -0.53 -7.80 6.29
CA PRO A 55 -0.64 -9.25 6.39
C PRO A 55 -1.14 -9.87 5.08
N THR A 56 -0.67 -11.07 4.75
CA THR A 56 -1.10 -11.79 3.53
C THR A 56 -2.62 -12.01 3.50
N LYS A 57 -3.23 -12.26 4.66
CA LYS A 57 -4.69 -12.36 4.81
C LYS A 57 -5.42 -11.06 4.45
N ARG A 58 -4.83 -9.89 4.77
CA ARG A 58 -5.35 -8.59 4.35
C ARG A 58 -5.23 -8.41 2.84
N SER A 59 -4.08 -8.74 2.24
CA SER A 59 -3.91 -8.72 0.78
C SER A 59 -4.93 -9.59 0.07
N TYR A 60 -5.23 -10.78 0.61
CA TYR A 60 -6.25 -11.68 0.09
C TYR A 60 -7.64 -11.03 0.08
N LEU A 61 -8.08 -10.45 1.22
CA LEU A 61 -9.37 -9.75 1.31
C LEU A 61 -9.45 -8.58 0.32
N MET A 62 -8.40 -7.75 0.26
CA MET A 62 -8.32 -6.62 -0.67
C MET A 62 -8.39 -7.07 -2.13
N HIS A 63 -7.69 -8.14 -2.48
CA HIS A 63 -7.62 -8.64 -3.85
C HIS A 63 -8.97 -9.17 -4.34
N TYR A 64 -9.60 -10.06 -3.57
CA TYR A 64 -10.81 -10.73 -4.01
C TYR A 64 -12.05 -9.85 -3.89
N SER A 65 -12.15 -9.01 -2.85
CA SER A 65 -13.21 -8.00 -2.78
C SER A 65 -13.18 -7.05 -3.99
N TYR A 66 -11.99 -6.57 -4.38
CA TYR A 66 -11.82 -5.76 -5.59
C TYR A 66 -12.26 -6.50 -6.85
N ARG A 67 -11.83 -7.76 -7.02
CA ARG A 67 -12.13 -8.55 -8.22
C ARG A 67 -13.62 -8.82 -8.37
N ILE A 68 -14.30 -9.16 -7.29
CA ILE A 68 -15.76 -9.38 -7.29
C ILE A 68 -16.46 -8.05 -7.58
N ALA A 69 -16.13 -7.00 -6.82
CA ALA A 69 -16.80 -5.70 -6.90
C ALA A 69 -16.66 -4.97 -8.25
N LYS A 70 -15.50 -5.11 -8.91
CA LYS A 70 -15.13 -4.30 -10.09
C LYS A 70 -14.80 -5.08 -11.36
N LYS A 71 -14.50 -6.38 -11.26
CA LYS A 71 -14.03 -7.18 -12.40
C LYS A 71 -14.95 -8.37 -12.70
N GLY A 72 -16.10 -8.47 -12.03
CA GLY A 72 -17.09 -9.53 -12.26
C GLY A 72 -16.57 -10.92 -11.93
N TYR A 73 -15.59 -11.03 -11.01
CA TYR A 73 -15.05 -12.32 -10.62
C TYR A 73 -16.09 -13.13 -9.85
N ASP A 74 -16.18 -14.41 -10.19
CA ASP A 74 -17.13 -15.35 -9.60
C ASP A 74 -16.81 -15.59 -8.11
N PRO A 75 -17.73 -15.22 -7.18
CA PRO A 75 -17.53 -15.42 -5.75
C PRO A 75 -17.27 -16.88 -5.36
N LYS A 76 -17.85 -17.84 -6.09
CA LYS A 76 -17.67 -19.28 -5.85
C LYS A 76 -16.28 -19.80 -6.23
N LYS A 77 -15.54 -19.05 -7.05
CA LYS A 77 -14.21 -19.42 -7.54
C LYS A 77 -13.08 -18.78 -6.74
N VAL A 78 -13.40 -18.03 -5.68
CA VAL A 78 -12.38 -17.48 -4.80
C VAL A 78 -11.66 -18.63 -4.08
N PRO A 79 -10.33 -18.80 -4.26
CA PRO A 79 -9.58 -19.83 -3.56
C PRO A 79 -9.68 -19.64 -2.05
N SER A 80 -9.79 -20.73 -1.30
CA SER A 80 -9.74 -20.68 0.17
C SER A 80 -8.36 -20.22 0.65
N MET A 81 -8.31 -19.59 1.83
CA MET A 81 -7.07 -19.19 2.49
C MET A 81 -7.09 -19.65 3.94
N GLN A 82 -6.02 -20.34 4.36
CA GLN A 82 -5.91 -20.85 5.73
C GLN A 82 -6.04 -19.72 6.76
N GLY A 83 -6.94 -19.92 7.73
CA GLY A 83 -7.23 -18.96 8.79
C GLY A 83 -7.96 -17.70 8.30
N VAL A 84 -8.67 -17.80 7.17
CA VAL A 84 -9.66 -16.83 6.65
C VAL A 84 -10.93 -17.59 6.31
N ASN A 85 -11.77 -17.84 7.32
CA ASN A 85 -12.99 -18.66 7.21
C ASN A 85 -14.14 -17.85 6.61
N ILE A 86 -13.97 -17.38 5.38
CA ILE A 86 -14.87 -16.46 4.69
C ILE A 86 -15.69 -17.18 3.63
N ASN A 87 -16.99 -16.87 3.57
CA ASN A 87 -17.84 -17.23 2.45
C ASN A 87 -18.06 -16.00 1.55
N TRP A 88 -17.60 -16.07 0.30
CA TRP A 88 -17.78 -14.99 -0.68
C TRP A 88 -19.13 -15.05 -1.40
N ASP A 89 -19.79 -16.21 -1.41
CA ASP A 89 -21.07 -16.43 -2.08
C ASP A 89 -22.24 -16.16 -1.13
N HIS A 90 -23.00 -15.10 -1.42
CA HIS A 90 -24.20 -14.70 -0.69
C HIS A 90 -25.47 -15.35 -1.25
N GLY A 91 -25.36 -16.31 -2.18
CA GLY A 91 -26.50 -16.97 -2.82
C GLY A 91 -26.91 -16.31 -4.13
N THR A 92 -26.79 -14.99 -4.22
CA THR A 92 -26.94 -14.22 -5.47
C THR A 92 -25.67 -13.47 -5.85
N LYS A 93 -25.51 -13.19 -7.15
CA LYS A 93 -24.37 -12.40 -7.66
C LYS A 93 -24.45 -10.97 -7.15
N GLU A 94 -25.65 -10.40 -7.10
CA GLU A 94 -25.94 -9.03 -6.69
C GLU A 94 -25.54 -8.80 -5.23
N GLU A 95 -25.93 -9.69 -4.32
CA GLU A 95 -25.58 -9.59 -2.89
C GLU A 95 -24.09 -9.79 -2.66
N SER A 96 -23.47 -10.74 -3.37
CA SER A 96 -22.02 -10.98 -3.29
C SER A 96 -21.21 -9.76 -3.76
N VAL A 97 -21.64 -9.12 -4.86
CA VAL A 97 -21.02 -7.89 -5.36
C VAL A 97 -21.23 -6.73 -4.39
N LYS A 98 -22.41 -6.61 -3.78
CA LYS A 98 -22.68 -5.58 -2.77
C LYS A 98 -21.75 -5.75 -1.56
N ALA A 99 -21.68 -6.96 -1.00
CA ALA A 99 -20.81 -7.25 0.13
C ALA A 99 -19.32 -7.00 -0.18
N ALA A 100 -18.88 -7.37 -1.38
CA ALA A 100 -17.53 -7.08 -1.85
C ALA A 100 -17.27 -5.56 -1.96
N ARG A 101 -18.24 -4.77 -2.48
CA ARG A 101 -18.14 -3.30 -2.51
C ARG A 101 -18.04 -2.71 -1.10
N ASP A 102 -18.89 -3.16 -0.18
CA ASP A 102 -18.88 -2.74 1.22
C ASP A 102 -17.52 -3.03 1.88
N MET A 103 -16.92 -4.19 1.58
CA MET A 103 -15.57 -4.53 2.03
C MET A 103 -14.49 -3.65 1.36
N THR A 104 -14.56 -3.37 0.05
CA THR A 104 -13.59 -2.49 -0.61
C THR A 104 -13.59 -1.08 -0.02
N SER A 105 -14.76 -0.56 0.35
CA SER A 105 -14.89 0.73 1.03
C SER A 105 -14.30 0.67 2.44
N ALA A 106 -14.57 -0.39 3.20
CA ALA A 106 -14.02 -0.56 4.55
C ALA A 106 -12.50 -0.83 4.58
N LEU A 107 -11.92 -1.27 3.46
CA LEU A 107 -10.49 -1.46 3.25
C LEU A 107 -9.81 -0.26 2.57
N ASP A 108 -10.54 0.83 2.31
CA ASP A 108 -10.08 2.05 1.62
C ASP A 108 -9.46 1.81 0.23
N ILE A 109 -10.01 0.85 -0.52
CA ILE A 109 -9.50 0.45 -1.85
C ILE A 109 -10.51 0.66 -2.99
N GLN A 110 -11.66 1.23 -2.70
CA GLN A 110 -12.76 1.49 -3.63
C GLN A 110 -12.38 2.48 -4.74
N THR A 111 -11.38 3.34 -4.53
CA THR A 111 -10.92 4.32 -5.54
C THR A 111 -9.77 3.80 -6.41
N LEU A 112 -9.17 2.66 -6.05
CA LEU A 112 -8.03 2.12 -6.78
C LEU A 112 -8.40 1.75 -8.22
N GLN A 113 -7.55 2.18 -9.15
CA GLN A 113 -7.67 1.89 -10.57
C GLN A 113 -7.03 0.54 -10.94
N THR A 114 -6.02 0.13 -10.18
CA THR A 114 -5.34 -1.15 -10.29
C THR A 114 -5.79 -2.09 -9.18
N LYS A 115 -5.76 -3.39 -9.48
CA LYS A 115 -6.11 -4.44 -8.52
C LYS A 115 -4.99 -4.58 -7.47
N PRO A 116 -5.29 -4.63 -6.16
CA PRO A 116 -4.29 -4.96 -5.14
C PRO A 116 -3.60 -6.30 -5.41
N ALA A 117 -2.28 -6.36 -5.29
CA ALA A 117 -1.53 -7.60 -5.44
C ALA A 117 -1.74 -8.55 -4.24
N LEU A 118 -1.78 -9.87 -4.50
CA LEU A 118 -1.81 -10.89 -3.44
C LEU A 118 -0.48 -10.98 -2.69
N ARG A 119 0.62 -10.79 -3.43
CA ARG A 119 1.98 -10.77 -2.92
C ARG A 119 2.60 -9.44 -3.33
N SER A 120 3.04 -8.66 -2.37
CA SER A 120 3.77 -7.41 -2.59
C SER A 120 4.81 -7.22 -1.51
N GLN A 121 5.68 -6.22 -1.69
CA GLN A 121 6.71 -5.87 -0.72
C GLN A 121 6.12 -5.45 0.65
N HIS A 122 4.87 -4.98 0.71
CA HIS A 122 4.19 -4.73 1.99
C HIS A 122 4.01 -6.00 2.84
N ASN A 123 3.89 -7.17 2.20
CA ASN A 123 3.79 -8.45 2.93
C ASN A 123 5.09 -8.84 3.61
N ALA A 124 6.23 -8.29 3.16
CA ALA A 124 7.54 -8.54 3.72
C ALA A 124 8.06 -7.37 4.58
N GLY A 125 7.28 -6.30 4.75
CA GLY A 125 7.76 -5.07 5.41
C GLY A 125 8.84 -4.34 4.59
N LEU A 126 8.85 -4.53 3.26
CA LEU A 126 9.85 -3.97 2.34
C LEU A 126 9.28 -2.87 1.44
N ALA A 127 8.09 -2.35 1.78
CA ALA A 127 7.46 -1.22 1.12
C ALA A 127 6.74 -0.30 2.07
N ILE A 128 6.58 0.94 1.64
CA ILE A 128 5.86 2.00 2.32
C ILE A 128 5.07 2.83 1.31
N ASP A 129 3.81 3.10 1.61
CA ASP A 129 2.96 4.01 0.85
C ASP A 129 2.97 5.37 1.56
N MET A 130 3.43 6.42 0.89
CA MET A 130 3.53 7.77 1.46
C MET A 130 2.89 8.83 0.56
N ASN A 131 2.11 9.72 1.16
CA ASN A 131 1.75 10.99 0.54
C ASN A 131 2.79 12.04 0.94
N ILE A 132 3.47 12.60 -0.05
CA ILE A 132 4.54 13.59 0.14
C ILE A 132 4.14 14.89 -0.56
N SER A 133 4.33 16.03 0.11
CA SER A 133 4.07 17.35 -0.47
C SER A 133 4.91 18.47 0.16
N TRP A 134 5.17 19.52 -0.62
CA TRP A 134 5.87 20.73 -0.14
C TRP A 134 5.53 21.97 -0.98
N GLY A 135 5.82 23.16 -0.47
CA GLY A 135 5.31 24.41 -1.02
C GLY A 135 6.26 25.19 -1.94
N LYS A 136 7.57 25.06 -1.78
CA LYS A 136 8.59 25.91 -2.44
C LYS A 136 9.82 25.11 -2.85
N THR A 137 10.86 25.75 -3.37
CA THR A 137 12.16 25.09 -3.51
C THR A 137 12.70 24.71 -2.13
N VAL A 138 13.25 23.51 -2.00
CA VAL A 138 13.84 23.00 -0.75
C VAL A 138 15.24 22.47 -0.98
N GLU A 139 16.02 22.42 0.08
CA GLU A 139 17.35 21.83 0.13
C GLU A 139 17.28 20.63 1.08
N ILE A 140 17.63 19.45 0.58
CA ILE A 140 17.54 18.18 1.29
C ILE A 140 18.91 17.49 1.27
N LYS A 141 19.25 16.79 2.35
CA LYS A 141 20.46 15.96 2.39
C LYS A 141 20.22 14.64 1.67
N ASP A 142 21.13 14.24 0.80
CA ASP A 142 21.21 12.85 0.33
C ASP A 142 21.86 11.94 1.38
N ALA A 143 21.93 10.63 1.11
CA ALA A 143 22.47 9.66 2.07
C ALA A 143 23.97 9.83 2.38
N SER A 144 24.72 10.58 1.57
CA SER A 144 26.12 10.95 1.86
C SER A 144 26.24 12.21 2.71
N GLY A 145 25.13 12.91 2.94
CA GLY A 145 25.06 14.20 3.63
C GLY A 145 25.20 15.41 2.70
N ALA A 146 25.36 15.21 1.40
CA ALA A 146 25.45 16.30 0.43
C ALA A 146 24.09 16.99 0.26
N ILE A 147 24.10 18.32 0.11
CA ILE A 147 22.88 19.11 -0.08
C ILE A 147 22.45 19.05 -1.54
N VAL A 148 21.21 18.61 -1.77
CA VAL A 148 20.55 18.56 -3.06
C VAL A 148 19.39 19.56 -3.09
N LYS A 149 19.38 20.42 -4.10
CA LYS A 149 18.30 21.40 -4.32
C LYS A 149 17.17 20.77 -5.13
N ILE A 150 15.96 20.76 -4.58
CA ILE A 150 14.74 20.33 -5.26
C ILE A 150 13.94 21.58 -5.66
N ASN A 151 14.01 21.93 -6.95
CA ASN A 151 13.41 23.14 -7.53
C ASN A 151 12.46 22.86 -8.70
N THR A 152 12.16 21.58 -8.97
CA THR A 152 11.26 21.16 -10.06
C THR A 152 9.85 20.82 -9.57
N LEU A 153 8.93 20.67 -10.52
CA LEU A 153 7.57 20.15 -10.31
C LEU A 153 7.46 18.68 -10.75
N PRO A 154 6.45 17.92 -10.28
CA PRO A 154 5.49 18.30 -9.23
C PRO A 154 6.14 18.36 -7.86
N ARG A 155 5.58 19.11 -6.91
CA ARG A 155 6.04 19.13 -5.50
C ARG A 155 5.38 18.02 -4.69
N THR A 156 5.58 16.79 -5.16
CA THR A 156 5.01 15.57 -4.56
C THR A 156 6.03 14.43 -4.61
N GLY A 157 5.67 13.26 -4.08
CA GLY A 157 6.46 12.03 -4.20
C GLY A 157 6.75 11.57 -5.65
N MET A 158 6.16 12.22 -6.66
CA MET A 158 6.45 11.98 -8.08
C MET A 158 7.56 12.88 -8.65
N ASN A 159 8.16 13.74 -7.84
CA ASN A 159 9.25 14.62 -8.27
C ASN A 159 10.51 13.82 -8.61
N LYS A 160 11.08 14.02 -9.80
CA LYS A 160 12.27 13.28 -10.24
C LYS A 160 13.49 13.51 -9.35
N GLN A 161 13.75 14.75 -8.93
CA GLN A 161 14.88 15.07 -8.04
C GLN A 161 14.71 14.42 -6.66
N LEU A 162 13.50 14.43 -6.10
CA LEU A 162 13.23 13.71 -4.84
C LEU A 162 13.41 12.20 -5.00
N ILE A 163 12.95 11.63 -6.10
CA ILE A 163 13.13 10.20 -6.40
C ILE A 163 14.63 9.87 -6.52
N ASP A 164 15.44 10.75 -7.13
CA ASP A 164 16.88 10.57 -7.22
C ASP A 164 17.53 10.60 -5.82
N VAL A 165 17.13 11.53 -4.95
CA VAL A 165 17.57 11.57 -3.54
C VAL A 165 17.17 10.30 -2.79
N ALA A 166 15.92 9.85 -2.92
CA ALA A 166 15.44 8.63 -2.26
C ALA A 166 16.29 7.40 -2.61
N ARG A 167 16.72 7.29 -3.89
CA ARG A 167 17.58 6.17 -4.34
C ARG A 167 18.91 6.13 -3.60
N THR A 168 19.46 7.27 -3.17
CA THR A 168 20.70 7.32 -2.38
C THR A 168 20.55 6.66 -1.03
N TYR A 169 19.36 6.75 -0.42
CA TYR A 169 19.01 6.05 0.83
C TYR A 169 18.67 4.57 0.62
N GLY A 170 18.55 4.10 -0.62
CA GLY A 170 18.05 2.76 -0.94
C GLY A 170 16.53 2.65 -0.99
N VAL A 171 15.80 3.77 -0.97
CA VAL A 171 14.34 3.82 -1.10
C VAL A 171 13.97 4.14 -2.55
N LYS A 172 13.21 3.25 -3.21
CA LYS A 172 12.93 3.34 -4.64
C LYS A 172 11.45 3.56 -4.89
N LYS A 173 11.14 4.55 -5.73
CA LYS A 173 9.77 4.80 -6.19
C LYS A 173 9.27 3.66 -7.07
N TYR A 174 7.99 3.28 -6.90
CA TYR A 174 7.33 2.37 -7.84
C TYR A 174 7.50 2.82 -9.29
N ASN A 175 8.01 1.92 -10.14
CA ASN A 175 8.23 2.17 -11.56
C ASN A 175 7.50 1.17 -12.47
N GLY A 176 6.61 0.34 -11.92
CA GLY A 176 5.83 -0.63 -12.68
C GLY A 176 4.63 -0.01 -13.41
N PRO A 177 3.84 -0.83 -14.12
CA PRO A 177 2.65 -0.36 -14.83
C PRO A 177 1.57 0.12 -13.85
N GLY A 178 0.84 1.18 -14.23
CA GLY A 178 -0.27 1.73 -13.45
C GLY A 178 0.08 2.99 -12.64
N ARG A 179 -0.92 3.54 -11.93
CA ARG A 179 -0.78 4.73 -11.07
C ARG A 179 -0.74 4.31 -9.60
N ASP A 180 0.42 3.87 -9.13
CA ASP A 180 0.69 3.66 -7.71
C ASP A 180 1.61 4.76 -7.16
N PHE A 181 1.05 5.97 -7.11
CA PHE A 181 1.80 7.17 -6.74
C PHE A 181 2.30 7.17 -5.30
N PRO A 182 1.58 6.62 -4.30
CA PRO A 182 2.11 6.57 -2.94
C PRO A 182 3.27 5.58 -2.76
N HIS A 183 3.42 4.57 -3.62
CA HIS A 183 4.26 3.41 -3.32
C HIS A 183 5.78 3.63 -3.48
N TRP A 184 6.52 3.23 -2.45
CA TRP A 184 7.98 3.13 -2.41
C TRP A 184 8.39 1.77 -1.82
N SER A 185 9.49 1.21 -2.30
CA SER A 185 10.01 -0.08 -1.82
C SER A 185 11.52 -0.17 -1.94
N ASN A 186 12.11 -1.24 -1.40
CA ASN A 186 13.55 -1.49 -1.54
C ASN A 186 14.00 -1.77 -2.99
N ASN A 187 13.06 -2.17 -3.86
CA ASN A 187 13.34 -2.60 -5.23
C ASN A 187 12.55 -1.80 -6.30
N GLY A 188 11.65 -0.90 -5.90
CA GLY A 188 10.85 -0.08 -6.80
C GLY A 188 9.70 -0.82 -7.48
N ARG A 189 9.35 -2.01 -6.97
CA ARG A 189 8.25 -2.86 -7.45
C ARG A 189 7.24 -3.14 -6.36
#